data_AF-A0A1V4YJ99-F1
#
_entry.id   AF-A0A1V4YJ99-F1
#
_cell.length_a   1.000
_cell.length_b   1.000
_cell.length_c   1.000
_cell.angle_alpha   90.00
_cell.angle_beta   90.00
_cell.angle_gamma   90.00
#
_symmetry.space_group_name_H-M   'P 1'
#
loop_
_entity.id
_entity.type
_entity.pdbx_description
1 polymer ?
#
loop_
_entity_poly.entity_id
_entity_poly.type
_entity_poly.pdbx_seq_one_letter_code
_entity_poly.pdbx_strand_id
1 'polypeptide(L)'
;MKIEDIIKNAGEQSLNGTRRGDTEEEIIFIQDYLKSARKIIIPTGNKEKVKGINHVLLQFGLPEAEQLPINTSAADLNRLPAITKAIMAVDQCKCDVVVARGRLGVPGSGSMLVITDNKGRILTATTSPPHVLHKKDLETVVGEEIEQALNRIRLKRIR
;
A
#
# COMPACT_ATOMS: atom_id res chain seq x y z
N MET A 1 -20.07 5.13 5.87
CA MET A 1 -20.30 3.68 5.68
C MET A 1 -19.10 2.92 6.24
N LYS A 2 -19.27 1.72 6.79
CA LYS A 2 -18.12 0.91 7.23
C LYS A 2 -17.62 0.08 6.05
N ILE A 3 -16.31 -0.15 5.97
CA ILE A 3 -15.70 -1.00 4.92
C ILE A 3 -16.28 -2.41 4.91
N GLU A 4 -16.68 -2.94 6.07
CA GLU A 4 -17.33 -4.24 6.19
C GLU A 4 -18.64 -4.31 5.40
N ASP A 5 -19.42 -3.23 5.38
CA ASP A 5 -20.69 -3.17 4.65
C ASP A 5 -20.43 -3.15 3.14
N ILE A 6 -19.44 -2.36 2.70
CA ILE A 6 -19.02 -2.28 1.29
C ILE A 6 -18.56 -3.65 0.79
N ILE A 7 -17.66 -4.31 1.53
CA ILE A 7 -17.15 -5.64 1.19
C ILE A 7 -18.29 -6.66 1.14
N LYS A 8 -19.19 -6.64 2.13
CA LYS A 8 -20.34 -7.53 2.18
C LYS A 8 -21.22 -7.36 0.94
N ASN A 9 -21.60 -6.12 0.62
CA ASN A 9 -22.45 -5.82 -0.54
C ASN A 9 -21.79 -6.27 -1.86
N ALA A 10 -20.50 -5.99 -2.05
CA ALA A 10 -19.75 -6.46 -3.22
C ALA A 10 -19.66 -7.99 -3.31
N GLY A 11 -19.52 -8.65 -2.15
CA GLY A 11 -19.55 -10.11 -2.03
C GLY A 11 -20.91 -10.69 -2.45
N GLU A 12 -22.01 -10.14 -1.96
CA GLU A 12 -23.37 -10.56 -2.33
C GLU A 12 -23.65 -10.35 -3.82
N GLN A 13 -23.23 -9.20 -4.38
CA GLN A 13 -23.33 -8.96 -5.83
C GLN A 13 -22.55 -9.99 -6.64
N SER A 14 -21.36 -10.39 -6.17
CA SER A 14 -20.53 -11.38 -6.86
C SER A 14 -21.15 -12.77 -6.82
N LEU A 15 -21.68 -13.18 -5.65
CA LEU A 15 -22.38 -14.45 -5.48
C LEU A 15 -23.63 -14.55 -6.37
N ASN A 16 -24.32 -13.43 -6.57
CA ASN A 16 -25.52 -13.35 -7.38
C ASN A 16 -25.24 -13.07 -8.87
N GLY A 17 -23.98 -12.97 -9.30
CA GLY A 17 -23.61 -12.67 -10.69
C GLY A 17 -24.01 -11.28 -11.18
N THR A 18 -24.29 -10.34 -10.27
CA THR A 18 -24.75 -8.97 -10.59
C THR A 18 -23.64 -7.93 -10.52
N ARG A 19 -22.43 -8.31 -10.05
CA ARG A 19 -21.26 -7.44 -9.99
C ARG A 19 -20.79 -7.05 -11.40
N ARG A 20 -20.62 -5.75 -11.66
CA ARG A 20 -20.20 -5.20 -12.97
C ARG A 20 -18.85 -4.50 -12.95
N GLY A 21 -18.09 -4.64 -11.86
CA GLY A 21 -16.85 -3.91 -11.60
C GLY A 21 -16.97 -3.03 -10.36
N ASP A 22 -15.95 -2.21 -10.13
CA ASP A 22 -15.87 -1.32 -8.98
C ASP A 22 -16.87 -0.16 -9.08
N THR A 23 -17.27 0.35 -7.93
CA THR A 23 -18.23 1.44 -7.76
C THR A 23 -17.55 2.71 -7.29
N GLU A 24 -18.15 3.87 -7.57
CA GLU A 24 -17.63 5.16 -7.09
C GLU A 24 -17.59 5.21 -5.55
N GLU A 25 -18.55 4.56 -4.89
CA GLU A 25 -18.61 4.46 -3.43
C GLU A 25 -17.41 3.72 -2.83
N GLU A 26 -16.98 2.62 -3.45
CA GLU A 26 -15.77 1.89 -3.04
C GLU A 26 -14.51 2.75 -3.17
N ILE A 27 -14.40 3.52 -4.25
CA ILE A 27 -13.26 4.42 -4.48
C ILE A 27 -13.26 5.57 -3.47
N ILE A 28 -14.40 6.23 -3.26
CA ILE A 28 -14.55 7.30 -2.26
C ILE A 28 -14.19 6.77 -0.88
N PHE A 29 -14.66 5.57 -0.53
CA PHE A 29 -14.34 4.96 0.75
C PHE A 29 -12.83 4.80 0.95
N ILE A 30 -12.11 4.26 -0.04
CA ILE A 30 -10.65 4.07 0.06
C ILE A 30 -9.95 5.43 0.25
N GLN A 31 -10.37 6.45 -0.51
CA GLN A 31 -9.80 7.80 -0.40
C GLN A 31 -10.02 8.40 0.99
N ASP A 32 -11.24 8.31 1.51
CA ASP A 32 -11.59 8.83 2.84
C ASP A 32 -10.87 8.06 3.95
N TYR A 33 -10.74 6.73 3.81
CA TYR A 33 -9.99 5.90 4.75
C TYR A 33 -8.54 6.38 4.87
N LEU A 34 -7.85 6.55 3.73
CA LEU A 34 -6.46 7.01 3.71
C LEU A 34 -6.32 8.42 4.32
N LYS A 35 -7.22 9.35 3.97
CA LYS A 35 -7.20 10.72 4.52
C LYS A 35 -7.50 10.77 6.01
N SER A 36 -8.31 9.84 6.52
CA SER A 36 -8.69 9.75 7.93
C SER A 36 -7.66 9.04 8.81
N ALA A 37 -6.67 8.37 8.20
CA ALA A 37 -5.62 7.67 8.91
C ALA A 37 -4.89 8.65 9.85
N ARG A 38 -4.61 8.21 11.08
CA ARG A 38 -3.81 8.97 12.05
C ARG A 38 -2.41 8.40 12.16
N LYS A 39 -2.28 7.09 11.96
CA LYS A 39 -1.01 6.38 12.05
C LYS A 39 -0.77 5.49 10.84
N ILE A 40 0.15 5.94 9.99
CA ILE A 40 0.63 5.20 8.82
C ILE A 40 1.99 4.59 9.18
N ILE A 41 2.20 3.31 8.86
CA ILE A 41 3.43 2.57 9.21
C ILE A 41 4.15 2.05 7.98
N ILE A 42 5.48 2.15 7.98
CA ILE A 42 6.37 1.56 6.97
C ILE A 42 7.29 0.53 7.67
N PRO A 43 7.12 -0.79 7.42
CA PRO A 43 7.92 -1.83 8.04
C PRO A 43 9.28 -1.98 7.35
N THR A 44 10.20 -1.07 7.65
CA THR A 44 11.53 -1.05 7.06
C THR A 44 12.59 -0.49 7.99
N GLY A 45 13.83 -0.98 7.88
CA GLY A 45 15.02 -0.36 8.48
C GLY A 45 15.66 0.73 7.62
N ASN A 46 15.19 0.95 6.39
CA ASN A 46 15.84 1.85 5.42
C ASN A 46 15.19 3.25 5.42
N LYS A 47 15.97 4.28 5.77
CA LYS A 47 15.52 5.68 5.88
C LYS A 47 15.19 6.32 4.52
N GLU A 48 15.86 5.93 3.44
CA GLU A 48 15.61 6.47 2.09
C GLU A 48 14.20 6.08 1.61
N LYS A 49 13.76 4.86 1.91
CA LYS A 49 12.38 4.42 1.60
C LYS A 49 11.35 5.28 2.32
N VAL A 50 11.57 5.54 3.61
CA VAL A 50 10.68 6.36 4.44
C VAL A 50 10.61 7.78 3.88
N LYS A 51 11.76 8.36 3.53
CA LYS A 51 11.84 9.70 2.93
C LYS A 51 11.09 9.78 1.60
N GLY A 52 11.32 8.83 0.68
CA GLY A 52 10.62 8.80 -0.61
C GLY A 52 9.10 8.65 -0.48
N ILE A 53 8.64 7.81 0.46
CA ILE A 53 7.21 7.65 0.78
C ILE A 53 6.63 8.95 1.34
N ASN A 54 7.23 9.50 2.39
CA ASN A 54 6.71 10.69 3.07
C ASN A 54 6.68 11.92 2.17
N HIS A 55 7.67 12.08 1.29
CA HIS A 55 7.68 13.15 0.29
C HIS A 55 6.38 13.15 -0.54
N VAL A 56 5.92 11.97 -0.96
CA VAL A 56 4.68 11.86 -1.74
C VAL A 56 3.44 11.95 -0.87
N LEU A 57 3.40 11.28 0.30
CA LEU A 57 2.24 11.35 1.20
C LEU A 57 1.82 12.80 1.51
N LEU A 58 2.81 13.66 1.78
CA LEU A 58 2.58 15.08 2.05
C LEU A 58 1.94 15.81 0.86
N GLN A 59 2.33 15.50 -0.38
CA GLN A 59 1.74 16.09 -1.60
C GLN A 59 0.27 15.69 -1.81
N PHE A 60 -0.17 14.58 -1.21
CA PHE A 60 -1.55 14.10 -1.24
C PHE A 60 -2.34 14.45 0.03
N GLY A 61 -1.74 15.19 0.97
CA GLY A 61 -2.40 15.59 2.21
C GLY A 61 -2.64 14.46 3.18
N LEU A 62 -1.81 13.42 3.08
CA LEU A 62 -1.82 12.30 4.01
C LEU A 62 -0.82 12.58 5.16
N PRO A 63 -1.07 12.03 6.36
CA PRO A 63 -0.12 12.12 7.46
C PRO A 63 1.25 11.56 7.09
N GLU A 64 2.29 12.09 7.72
CA GLU A 64 3.61 11.49 7.63
C GLU A 64 3.59 10.07 8.20
N ALA A 65 4.22 9.12 7.50
CA ALA A 65 4.30 7.75 7.96
C ALA A 65 5.49 7.53 8.90
N GLU A 66 5.24 6.74 9.94
CA GLU A 66 6.23 6.32 10.92
C GLU A 66 6.99 5.07 10.45
N GLN A 67 8.28 5.05 10.73
CA GLN A 67 9.11 3.87 10.52
C GLN A 67 8.81 2.82 11.60
N LEU A 68 8.53 1.58 11.19
CA LEU A 68 8.58 0.42 12.08
C LEU A 68 9.88 -0.36 11.82
N PRO A 69 10.90 -0.25 12.70
CA PRO A 69 12.24 -0.76 12.46
C PRO A 69 12.35 -2.26 12.77
N ILE A 70 11.47 -3.08 12.18
CA ILE A 70 11.52 -4.54 12.31
C ILE A 70 12.33 -5.16 11.18
N ASN A 71 13.01 -6.28 11.46
CA ASN A 71 13.64 -7.06 10.42
C ASN A 71 12.57 -7.84 9.65
N THR A 72 12.40 -7.50 8.37
CA THR A 72 11.41 -8.13 7.50
C THR A 72 12.02 -9.08 6.47
N SER A 73 13.28 -9.48 6.60
CA SER A 73 13.96 -10.34 5.62
C SER A 73 13.33 -11.73 5.49
N ALA A 74 12.75 -12.28 6.56
CA ALA A 74 12.03 -13.56 6.53
C ALA A 74 10.86 -13.56 5.51
N ALA A 75 10.28 -12.39 5.23
CA ALA A 75 9.26 -12.25 4.20
C ALA A 75 9.77 -12.61 2.80
N ASP A 76 11.08 -12.46 2.53
CA ASP A 76 11.66 -12.74 1.23
C ASP A 76 11.81 -14.26 0.94
N LEU A 77 11.48 -15.12 1.91
CA LEU A 77 11.33 -16.58 1.71
C LEU A 77 9.89 -16.98 1.34
N ASN A 78 8.95 -16.04 1.37
CA ASN A 78 7.54 -16.28 1.03
C ASN A 78 7.25 -16.01 -0.46
N ARG A 79 6.10 -16.51 -0.93
CA ARG A 79 5.64 -16.32 -2.32
C ARG A 79 5.34 -14.86 -2.68
N LEU A 80 4.96 -14.04 -1.70
CA LEU A 80 4.52 -12.66 -1.90
C LEU A 80 5.21 -11.71 -0.89
N PRO A 81 6.52 -11.46 -1.02
CA PRO A 81 7.29 -10.77 0.02
C PRO A 81 6.73 -9.40 0.42
N ALA A 82 6.31 -8.55 -0.53
CA ALA A 82 5.74 -7.23 -0.20
C ALA A 82 4.49 -7.33 0.70
N ILE A 83 3.59 -8.26 0.39
CA ILE A 83 2.37 -8.50 1.17
C ILE A 83 2.71 -9.08 2.54
N THR A 84 3.62 -10.06 2.60
CA THR A 84 4.07 -10.62 3.87
C THR A 84 4.68 -9.55 4.80
N LYS A 85 5.43 -8.58 4.25
CA LYS A 85 5.96 -7.44 5.03
C LYS A 85 4.84 -6.57 5.62
N ALA A 86 3.75 -6.36 4.89
CA ALA A 86 2.59 -5.63 5.40
C ALA A 86 1.93 -6.38 6.56
N ILE A 87 1.67 -7.68 6.40
CA ILE A 87 1.07 -8.52 7.44
C ILE A 87 1.93 -8.54 8.70
N MET A 88 3.25 -8.70 8.56
CA MET A 88 4.18 -8.62 9.69
C MET A 88 4.05 -7.31 10.49
N ALA A 89 3.74 -6.20 9.82
CA ALA A 89 3.54 -4.90 10.48
C ALA A 89 2.19 -4.81 11.19
N VAL A 90 1.12 -5.28 10.54
CA VAL A 90 -0.23 -5.35 11.12
C VAL A 90 -0.22 -6.14 12.43
N ASP A 91 0.53 -7.24 12.49
CA ASP A 91 0.59 -8.10 13.68
C ASP A 91 1.46 -7.53 14.81
N GLN A 92 2.36 -6.58 14.51
CA GLN A 92 3.35 -6.08 15.48
C GLN A 92 3.06 -4.68 16.00
N CYS A 93 2.13 -3.93 15.39
CA CYS A 93 1.81 -2.59 15.86
C CYS A 93 0.35 -2.20 15.57
N LYS A 94 -0.22 -1.40 16.48
CA LYS A 94 -1.48 -0.71 16.22
C LYS A 94 -1.22 0.43 15.25
N CYS A 95 -1.87 0.39 14.09
CA CYS A 95 -1.83 1.39 13.04
C CYS A 95 -3.16 1.43 12.29
N ASP A 96 -3.38 2.45 11.47
CA ASP A 96 -4.55 2.55 10.59
C ASP A 96 -4.21 2.06 9.18
N VAL A 97 -3.01 2.39 8.70
CA VAL A 97 -2.53 2.06 7.35
C VAL A 97 -1.10 1.52 7.42
N VAL A 98 -0.79 0.55 6.57
CA VAL A 98 0.57 0.07 6.34
C VAL A 98 0.95 0.30 4.89
N VAL A 99 2.13 0.89 4.67
CA VAL A 99 2.76 1.00 3.35
C VAL A 99 3.99 0.10 3.34
N ALA A 100 3.90 -1.04 2.67
CA ALA A 100 5.01 -1.99 2.58
C ALA A 100 5.54 -2.06 1.14
N ARG A 101 6.86 -2.24 1.01
CA ARG A 101 7.52 -2.46 -0.28
C ARG A 101 8.48 -3.63 -0.21
N GLY A 102 8.38 -4.53 -1.18
CA GLY A 102 9.24 -5.70 -1.28
C GLY A 102 9.27 -6.24 -2.69
N ARG A 103 9.78 -7.47 -2.83
CA ARG A 103 9.71 -8.20 -4.10
C ARG A 103 8.26 -8.59 -4.40
N LEU A 104 7.88 -8.56 -5.68
CA LEU A 104 6.54 -8.95 -6.13
C LEU A 104 6.28 -10.44 -5.87
N GLY A 105 7.23 -11.31 -6.24
CA GLY A 105 7.14 -12.76 -6.05
C GLY A 105 8.51 -13.43 -6.05
N VAL A 106 8.79 -14.24 -7.07
CA VAL A 106 10.08 -14.95 -7.22
C VAL A 106 11.26 -13.98 -7.41
N PRO A 107 12.52 -14.37 -7.10
CA PRO A 107 13.70 -13.58 -7.45
C PRO A 107 13.69 -13.14 -8.93
N GLY A 108 13.92 -11.85 -9.18
CA GLY A 108 13.85 -11.26 -10.52
C GLY A 108 12.47 -10.74 -10.96
N SER A 109 11.41 -10.93 -10.17
CA SER A 109 10.04 -10.49 -10.53
C SER A 109 9.79 -8.98 -10.43
N GLY A 110 10.79 -8.18 -10.07
CA GLY A 110 10.60 -6.76 -9.73
C GLY A 110 10.02 -6.54 -8.33
N SER A 111 9.59 -5.32 -8.07
CA SER A 111 9.05 -4.90 -6.77
C SER A 111 7.54 -4.70 -6.81
N MET A 112 6.95 -4.76 -5.62
CA MET A 112 5.59 -4.35 -5.34
C MET A 112 5.60 -3.41 -4.14
N LEU A 113 4.88 -2.30 -4.27
CA LEU A 113 4.45 -1.47 -3.15
C LEU A 113 2.97 -1.74 -2.90
N VAL A 114 2.61 -1.99 -1.66
CA VAL A 114 1.25 -2.30 -1.24
C VAL A 114 0.84 -1.38 -0.09
N ILE A 115 -0.38 -0.86 -0.16
CA ILE A 115 -1.02 -0.09 0.90
C ILE A 115 -2.15 -0.93 1.45
N THR A 116 -2.10 -1.25 2.74
CA THR A 116 -3.14 -2.01 3.43
C THR A 116 -3.77 -1.21 4.55
N ASP A 117 -4.96 -1.59 4.93
CA ASP A 117 -5.58 -1.13 6.16
C ASP A 117 -5.07 -1.90 7.39
N ASN A 118 -5.64 -1.58 8.55
CA ASN A 118 -5.31 -2.19 9.83
C ASN A 118 -5.73 -3.66 10.01
N LYS A 119 -6.40 -4.26 9.02
CA LYS A 119 -6.73 -5.69 8.97
C LYS A 119 -5.96 -6.41 7.87
N GLY A 120 -5.00 -5.74 7.22
CA GLY A 120 -4.24 -6.31 6.11
C GLY A 120 -5.01 -6.38 4.79
N ARG A 121 -6.19 -5.74 4.68
CA ARG A 121 -6.92 -5.65 3.41
C ARG A 121 -6.18 -4.69 2.49
N ILE A 122 -5.91 -5.13 1.27
CA ILE A 122 -5.19 -4.31 0.27
C ILE A 122 -6.13 -3.23 -0.23
N LEU A 123 -5.73 -1.97 -0.05
CA LEU A 123 -6.46 -0.79 -0.51
C LEU A 123 -6.02 -0.41 -1.93
N THR A 124 -4.71 -0.46 -2.19
CA THR A 124 -4.10 -0.20 -3.49
C THR A 124 -2.68 -0.75 -3.52
N ALA A 125 -2.10 -0.89 -4.72
CA ALA A 125 -0.74 -1.35 -4.91
C ALA A 125 -0.16 -0.85 -6.24
N THR A 126 1.14 -0.96 -6.41
CA THR A 126 1.80 -0.84 -7.71
C THR A 126 2.99 -1.79 -7.81
N THR A 127 3.56 -1.91 -9.00
CA THR A 127 4.75 -2.70 -9.28
C THR A 127 5.76 -1.89 -10.07
N SER A 128 7.05 -2.15 -9.87
CA SER A 128 8.09 -1.63 -10.75
C SER A 128 8.98 -2.75 -11.32
N PRO A 129 9.63 -2.52 -12.47
CA PRO A 129 10.61 -3.45 -13.02
C PRO A 129 11.73 -3.77 -12.02
N PRO A 130 12.49 -4.85 -12.23
CA PRO A 130 13.72 -5.11 -11.50
C PRO A 130 14.73 -3.96 -11.61
N HIS A 131 15.49 -3.71 -10.53
CA HIS A 131 16.52 -2.67 -10.50
C HIS A 131 17.56 -2.79 -11.62
N VAL A 132 17.90 -4.03 -12.02
CA VAL A 132 18.82 -4.30 -13.13
C VAL A 132 18.36 -3.71 -14.47
N LEU A 133 17.06 -3.45 -14.63
CA LEU A 133 16.49 -2.84 -15.85
C LEU A 133 16.38 -1.32 -15.72
N HIS A 134 15.79 -0.81 -14.64
CA HIS A 134 15.50 0.62 -14.54
C HIS A 134 16.66 1.48 -14.04
N LYS A 135 17.61 0.91 -13.26
CA LYS A 135 18.81 1.56 -12.71
C LYS A 135 18.62 2.85 -11.88
N LYS A 136 17.39 3.33 -11.73
CA LYS A 136 17.01 4.42 -10.81
C LYS A 136 17.39 4.09 -9.36
N ASP A 137 17.66 5.15 -8.58
CA ASP A 137 17.90 5.06 -7.14
C ASP A 137 16.62 4.67 -6.38
N LEU A 138 16.81 4.24 -5.13
CA LEU A 138 15.74 3.68 -4.31
C LEU A 138 14.69 4.74 -3.92
N GLU A 139 15.11 5.95 -3.57
CA GLU A 139 14.21 7.02 -3.13
C GLU A 139 13.25 7.42 -4.27
N THR A 140 13.80 7.65 -5.47
CA THR A 140 13.03 7.98 -6.68
C THR A 140 12.00 6.92 -7.01
N VAL A 141 12.41 5.64 -7.07
CA VAL A 141 11.50 4.55 -7.46
C VAL A 141 10.39 4.35 -6.46
N VAL A 142 10.70 4.42 -5.16
CA VAL A 142 9.71 4.30 -4.09
C VAL A 142 8.70 5.45 -4.17
N GLY A 143 9.16 6.68 -4.44
CA GLY A 143 8.29 7.84 -4.66
C GLY A 143 7.36 7.66 -5.85
N GLU A 144 7.89 7.26 -7.01
CA GLU A 144 7.09 6.96 -8.20
C GLU A 144 6.04 5.86 -7.93
N GLU A 145 6.44 4.83 -7.19
CA GLU A 145 5.54 3.72 -6.89
C GLU A 145 4.35 4.16 -6.02
N ILE A 146 4.61 4.86 -4.92
CA ILE A 146 3.51 5.30 -4.05
C ILE A 146 2.62 6.33 -4.75
N GLU A 147 3.21 7.23 -5.56
CA GLU A 147 2.43 8.15 -6.38
C GLU A 147 1.48 7.41 -7.31
N GLN A 148 1.96 6.39 -8.03
CA GLN A 148 1.12 5.58 -8.91
C GLN A 148 0.01 4.87 -8.13
N ALA A 149 0.33 4.32 -6.95
CA ALA A 149 -0.65 3.64 -6.10
C ALA A 149 -1.76 4.58 -5.61
N LEU A 150 -1.47 5.85 -5.34
CA LEU A 150 -2.46 6.86 -4.95
C LEU A 150 -3.23 7.40 -6.16
N ASN A 151 -2.56 7.64 -7.29
CA ASN A 151 -3.18 8.14 -8.51
C ASN A 151 -4.20 7.15 -9.11
N ARG A 152 -3.93 5.83 -9.05
CA ARG A 152 -4.83 4.81 -9.61
C ARG A 152 -6.18 4.72 -8.89
N ILE A 153 -6.26 5.17 -7.63
CA ILE A 153 -7.52 5.32 -6.88
C ILE A 153 -8.04 6.76 -6.92
N ARG A 154 -7.53 7.61 -7.82
CA ARG A 154 -7.93 9.01 -8.04
C ARG A 154 -7.81 9.90 -6.81
N LEU A 155 -6.92 9.58 -5.87
CA LEU A 155 -6.63 10.48 -4.75
C LEU A 155 -6.04 11.78 -5.30
N LYS A 156 -6.59 12.93 -4.91
CA LYS A 156 -6.15 14.23 -5.43
C LYS A 156 -4.99 14.78 -4.60
N ARG A 157 -3.99 15.34 -5.29
CA ARG A 157 -2.97 16.18 -4.66
C ARG A 157 -3.62 17.44 -4.07
N ILE A 158 -3.14 17.87 -2.91
CA ILE A 158 -3.36 19.21 -2.39
C ILE A 158 -2.29 20.09 -3.02
N ARG A 159 -2.68 20.94 -3.97
CA ARG A 159 -1.78 21.93 -4.56
C ARG A 159 -1.42 23.00 -3.55
#